data_AF-A0A6V7JQY2-F1
#
_entry.id   AF-A0A6V7JQY2-F1
#
_cell.length_a   1.000
_cell.length_b   1.000
_cell.length_c   1.000
_cell.angle_alpha   90.00
_cell.angle_beta   90.00
_cell.angle_gamma   90.00
#
_symmetry.space_group_name_H-M   'P 1'
#
loop_
_entity.id
_entity.type
_entity.pdbx_description
1 polymer ?
#
loop_
_entity_poly.entity_id
_entity_poly.type
_entity_poly.pdbx_seq_one_letter_code
_entity_poly.pdbx_strand_id
1 'polypeptide(L)'
;VIEKFKGVVVKFDVAFPYGEKHEAYASVARDTRDIKDLLMAEVGVKDYGNKDNSDLAKRFNIDKKDFPVVMLFTQDRPSQPQRLLDGHHDNFSAENLKKLIRTNAGIYIGLAGCIEQLDRLTEEFIRAKEEEEKERR
;
A
#
# COMPACT_ATOMS: atom_id res chain seq x y z
N VAL A 1 -11.42 11.77 6.35
CA VAL A 1 -11.30 10.32 5.99
C VAL A 1 -9.87 9.85 6.18
N ILE A 2 -8.87 10.54 5.62
CA ILE A 2 -7.45 10.19 5.74
C ILE A 2 -6.98 10.08 7.19
N GLU A 3 -7.39 11.01 8.06
CA GLU A 3 -7.01 11.04 9.48
C GLU A 3 -7.58 9.89 10.34
N LYS A 4 -8.50 9.08 9.79
CA LYS A 4 -9.13 7.97 10.52
C LYS A 4 -8.34 6.66 10.41
N PHE A 5 -7.36 6.58 9.51
CA PHE A 5 -6.57 5.39 9.25
C PHE A 5 -5.10 5.69 9.55
N LYS A 6 -4.34 4.68 10.00
CA LYS A 6 -2.89 4.86 10.24
C LYS A 6 -2.16 5.11 8.93
N GLY A 7 -2.58 4.43 7.87
CA GLY A 7 -2.05 4.59 6.52
C GLY A 7 -3.18 4.63 5.49
N VAL A 8 -3.10 5.56 4.55
CA VAL A 8 -3.97 5.61 3.37
C VAL A 8 -3.10 5.63 2.14
N VAL A 9 -3.25 4.62 1.29
CA VAL A 9 -2.58 4.53 0.00
C VAL A 9 -3.56 4.97 -1.06
N VAL A 10 -3.19 5.99 -1.83
CA VAL A 10 -4.02 6.55 -2.90
C VAL A 10 -3.27 6.41 -4.21
N LYS A 11 -3.87 5.71 -5.17
CA LYS A 11 -3.38 5.66 -6.54
C LYS A 11 -4.07 6.71 -7.39
N PHE A 12 -3.29 7.62 -7.95
CA PHE A 12 -3.71 8.56 -8.98
C PHE A 12 -3.43 7.95 -10.34
N ASP A 13 -4.49 7.85 -11.15
CA ASP A 13 -4.42 7.18 -12.44
C ASP A 13 -5.44 7.81 -13.40
N VAL A 14 -5.45 7.34 -14.64
CA VAL A 14 -6.54 7.67 -15.57
C VAL A 14 -7.88 7.15 -15.05
N ALA A 15 -9.00 7.72 -15.50
CA ALA A 15 -10.34 7.36 -15.02
C ALA A 15 -10.73 5.89 -15.23
N PHE A 16 -10.13 5.23 -16.23
CA PHE A 16 -10.32 3.80 -16.51
C PHE A 16 -8.96 3.13 -16.68
N PRO A 17 -8.25 2.87 -15.57
CA PRO A 17 -6.90 2.35 -15.62
C PRO A 17 -6.89 0.84 -15.90
N TYR A 18 -5.89 0.40 -16.68
CA TYR A 18 -5.73 -0.99 -17.09
C TYR A 18 -4.25 -1.41 -17.10
N GLY A 19 -3.99 -2.70 -17.29
CA GLY A 19 -2.65 -3.27 -17.41
C GLY A 19 -2.08 -3.83 -16.11
N GLU A 20 -0.86 -4.37 -16.19
CA GLU A 20 -0.23 -5.10 -15.08
C GLU A 20 -0.04 -4.24 -13.83
N LYS A 21 0.24 -2.94 -13.99
CA LYS A 21 0.35 -2.01 -12.86
C LYS A 21 -0.98 -1.84 -12.12
N HIS A 22 -2.09 -1.76 -12.86
CA HIS A 22 -3.42 -1.70 -12.26
C HIS A 22 -3.74 -3.00 -11.50
N GLU A 23 -3.51 -4.15 -12.13
CA GLU A 23 -3.74 -5.46 -11.51
C GLU A 23 -2.89 -5.69 -10.26
N ALA A 24 -1.62 -5.27 -10.28
CA ALA A 24 -0.74 -5.33 -9.12
C ALA A 24 -1.31 -4.50 -7.95
N TYR A 25 -1.79 -3.29 -8.21
CA TYR A 25 -2.44 -2.46 -7.19
C TYR A 25 -3.72 -3.12 -6.65
N ALA A 26 -4.56 -3.65 -7.55
CA ALA A 26 -5.80 -4.34 -7.19
C ALA A 26 -5.53 -5.61 -6.35
N SER A 27 -4.49 -6.37 -6.68
CA SER A 27 -4.03 -7.51 -5.88
C SER A 27 -3.63 -7.09 -4.47
N VAL A 28 -2.83 -6.03 -4.32
CA VAL A 28 -2.47 -5.51 -2.98
C VAL A 28 -3.69 -5.05 -2.21
N ALA A 29 -4.66 -4.40 -2.87
CA ALA A 29 -5.89 -3.96 -2.23
C ALA A 29 -6.75 -5.14 -1.74
N ARG A 30 -6.77 -6.26 -2.48
CA ARG A 30 -7.44 -7.50 -2.03
C ARG A 30 -6.74 -8.11 -0.83
N ASP A 31 -5.41 -8.17 -0.86
CA ASP A 31 -4.61 -8.79 0.20
C ASP A 31 -4.61 -7.99 1.51
N THR A 32 -4.82 -6.68 1.42
CA THR A 32 -4.83 -5.76 2.57
C THR A 32 -6.23 -5.48 3.10
N ARG A 33 -7.28 -6.11 2.55
CA ARG A 33 -8.69 -5.85 2.91
C ARG A 33 -8.99 -6.07 4.39
N ASP A 34 -8.30 -7.01 5.03
CA ASP A 34 -8.54 -7.37 6.43
C ASP A 34 -7.80 -6.44 7.42
N ILE A 35 -6.94 -5.54 6.92
CA ILE A 35 -6.17 -4.59 7.73
C ILE A 35 -7.01 -3.33 7.96
N LYS A 36 -7.67 -3.25 9.12
CA LYS A 36 -8.57 -2.12 9.47
C LYS A 36 -7.88 -0.76 9.51
N ASP A 37 -6.58 -0.73 9.75
CA ASP A 37 -5.78 0.49 9.90
C ASP A 37 -5.20 1.01 8.55
N LEU A 38 -5.44 0.30 7.45
CA LEU A 38 -4.94 0.64 6.12
C LEU A 38 -6.11 0.85 5.15
N LEU A 39 -6.16 2.01 4.48
CA LEU A 39 -7.13 2.29 3.43
C LEU A 39 -6.44 2.32 2.07
N MET A 40 -6.94 1.53 1.13
CA MET A 40 -6.54 1.58 -0.27
C MET A 40 -7.62 2.34 -1.05
N ALA A 41 -7.23 3.38 -1.79
CA ALA A 41 -8.13 4.22 -2.58
C ALA A 41 -7.56 4.51 -3.96
N GLU A 42 -8.43 4.89 -4.90
CA GLU A 42 -8.04 5.32 -6.23
C GLU A 42 -8.70 6.65 -6.59
N VAL A 43 -7.97 7.47 -7.33
CA VAL A 43 -8.42 8.76 -7.85
C VAL A 43 -8.20 8.73 -9.35
N GLY A 44 -9.30 8.48 -10.07
CA GLY A 44 -9.34 8.58 -11.51
C GLY A 44 -9.38 10.04 -11.95
N VAL A 45 -8.32 10.51 -12.60
CA VAL A 45 -8.21 11.86 -13.12
C VAL A 45 -8.72 11.87 -14.56
N LYS A 46 -9.75 12.66 -14.82
CA LYS A 46 -10.27 12.87 -16.18
C LYS A 46 -9.63 14.10 -16.81
N ASP A 47 -9.16 13.94 -18.03
CA ASP A 47 -8.58 14.99 -18.84
C ASP A 47 -9.58 15.67 -19.79
N TYR A 48 -10.69 15.00 -20.09
CA TYR A 48 -11.79 15.48 -20.93
C TYR A 48 -13.09 15.66 -20.13
N GLY A 49 -14.02 16.46 -20.68
CA GLY A 49 -15.29 16.77 -20.03
C GLY A 49 -15.15 17.71 -18.82
N ASN A 50 -15.79 17.36 -17.70
CA ASN A 50 -15.81 18.16 -16.46
C ASN A 50 -14.47 18.17 -15.70
N LYS A 51 -13.43 17.50 -16.21
CA LYS A 51 -12.08 17.44 -15.61
C LYS A 51 -12.10 17.00 -14.15
N ASP A 52 -12.93 16.01 -13.84
CA ASP A 52 -13.05 15.43 -12.49
C ASP A 52 -11.66 15.09 -11.92
N ASN A 53 -11.42 15.48 -10.67
CA ASN A 53 -10.19 15.24 -9.89
C ASN A 53 -8.90 15.88 -10.44
N SER A 54 -8.99 16.76 -11.45
CA SER A 54 -7.84 17.51 -11.96
C SER A 54 -7.27 18.50 -10.93
N ASP A 55 -8.10 18.97 -10.02
CA ASP A 55 -7.73 19.81 -8.87
C ASP A 55 -6.86 19.04 -7.87
N LEU A 56 -7.19 17.78 -7.57
CA LEU A 56 -6.40 16.92 -6.71
C LEU A 56 -5.04 16.60 -7.33
N ALA A 57 -5.00 16.28 -8.62
CA ALA A 57 -3.73 16.05 -9.33
C ALA A 57 -2.82 17.29 -9.26
N LYS A 58 -3.37 18.50 -9.47
CA LYS A 58 -2.63 19.75 -9.33
C LYS A 58 -2.16 20.00 -7.90
N ARG A 59 -3.00 19.72 -6.91
CA ARG A 59 -2.68 19.91 -5.48
C ARG A 59 -1.47 19.09 -5.05
N PHE A 60 -1.32 17.89 -5.58
CA PHE A 60 -0.19 16.99 -5.29
C PHE A 60 0.92 17.04 -6.34
N ASN A 61 0.87 17.99 -7.27
CA ASN A 61 1.84 18.16 -8.35
C ASN A 61 2.06 16.87 -9.17
N ILE A 62 0.96 16.20 -9.51
CA ILE A 62 0.95 14.97 -10.31
C ILE A 62 0.61 15.33 -11.75
N ASP A 63 1.52 15.00 -12.67
CA ASP A 63 1.27 15.11 -14.10
C ASP A 63 0.63 13.82 -14.64
N LYS A 64 -0.13 13.92 -15.72
CA LYS A 64 -0.76 12.77 -16.39
C LYS A 64 0.27 11.83 -17.00
N LYS A 65 1.45 12.35 -17.33
CA LYS A 65 2.58 11.56 -17.86
C LYS A 65 3.14 10.59 -16.82
N ASP A 66 2.97 10.90 -15.54
CA ASP A 66 3.50 10.11 -14.43
C ASP A 66 2.54 8.99 -14.00
N PHE A 67 1.34 8.90 -14.57
CA PHE A 67 0.38 7.88 -14.18
C PHE A 67 0.87 6.46 -14.51
N PRO A 68 0.64 5.46 -13.62
CA PRO A 68 0.01 5.57 -12.30
C PRO A 68 0.96 6.10 -11.21
N VAL A 69 0.50 7.05 -10.38
CA VAL A 69 1.25 7.54 -9.21
C VAL A 69 0.60 7.03 -7.93
N VAL A 70 1.39 6.37 -7.08
CA VAL A 70 0.94 5.88 -5.77
C VAL A 70 1.49 6.77 -4.67
N MET A 71 0.60 7.30 -3.84
CA MET A 71 0.95 8.12 -2.69
C MET A 71 0.51 7.46 -1.40
N LEU A 72 1.31 7.61 -0.35
CA LEU A 72 1.00 7.17 1.00
C LEU A 72 0.79 8.39 1.90
N PHE A 73 -0.37 8.42 2.54
CA PHE A 73 -0.72 9.35 3.60
C PHE A 73 -0.62 8.59 4.92
N THR A 74 0.10 9.15 5.88
CA THR A 74 0.19 8.58 7.23
C THR A 74 -0.51 9.50 8.20
N GLN A 75 -1.02 8.94 9.30
CA GLN A 75 -1.71 9.72 10.32
C GLN A 75 -0.80 10.81 10.94
N ASP A 76 0.51 10.55 11.01
CA ASP A 76 1.49 11.52 11.54
C ASP A 76 1.74 12.69 10.59
N ARG A 77 1.50 12.49 9.28
CA ARG A 77 1.77 13.48 8.22
C ARG A 77 0.63 13.50 7.18
N PRO A 78 -0.60 13.91 7.57
CA PRO A 78 -1.75 13.90 6.67
C PRO A 78 -1.61 14.93 5.54
N SER A 79 -0.89 16.03 5.80
CA SER A 79 -0.68 17.14 4.86
C SER A 79 0.51 16.94 3.91
N GLN A 80 1.36 15.95 4.16
CA GLN A 80 2.57 15.68 3.39
C GLN A 80 2.62 14.20 3.00
N PRO A 81 1.85 13.79 1.98
CA PRO A 81 1.92 12.43 1.48
C PRO A 81 3.28 12.14 0.84
N GLN A 82 3.74 10.90 1.02
CA GLN A 82 4.96 10.41 0.40
C GLN A 82 4.62 9.73 -0.92
N ARG A 83 5.31 10.12 -2.00
CA ARG A 83 5.22 9.43 -3.30
C ARG A 83 5.97 8.11 -3.20
N LEU A 84 5.26 6.99 -3.33
CA LEU A 84 5.83 5.65 -3.24
C LEU A 84 6.32 5.14 -4.59
N LEU A 85 5.49 5.27 -5.61
CA LEU A 85 5.73 4.78 -6.96
C LEU A 85 5.15 5.75 -7.98
N ASP A 86 5.69 5.70 -9.19
CA ASP A 86 5.14 6.38 -10.35
C ASP A 86 5.18 5.49 -11.60
N GLY A 87 4.55 5.96 -12.67
CA GLY A 87 4.43 5.25 -13.94
C GLY A 87 5.77 5.00 -14.64
N HIS A 88 6.82 5.72 -14.25
CA HIS A 88 8.18 5.57 -14.78
C HIS A 88 9.02 4.53 -14.04
N HIS A 89 8.64 4.15 -12.81
CA HIS A 89 9.28 3.05 -12.12
C HIS A 89 8.95 1.70 -12.78
N ASP A 90 9.98 1.01 -13.26
CA ASP A 90 9.91 -0.36 -13.82
C ASP A 90 9.54 -1.41 -12.75
N ASN A 91 9.71 -1.10 -11.47
CA ASN A 91 9.45 -2.01 -10.35
C ASN A 91 8.03 -1.88 -9.76
N PHE A 92 7.03 -1.54 -10.58
CA PHE A 92 5.63 -1.50 -10.13
C PHE A 92 5.09 -2.94 -10.00
N SER A 93 5.44 -3.60 -8.89
CA SER A 93 4.97 -4.94 -8.54
C SER A 93 4.22 -4.93 -7.21
N ALA A 94 3.34 -5.91 -7.02
CA ALA A 94 2.57 -6.06 -5.79
C ALA A 94 3.49 -6.22 -4.56
N GLU A 95 4.58 -6.97 -4.70
CA GLU A 95 5.55 -7.17 -3.62
C GLU A 95 6.28 -5.88 -3.25
N ASN A 96 6.72 -5.10 -4.25
CA ASN A 96 7.40 -3.84 -4.01
C ASN A 96 6.46 -2.83 -3.34
N LEU A 97 5.20 -2.77 -3.78
CA LEU A 97 4.21 -1.91 -3.17
C LEU A 97 3.95 -2.29 -1.70
N LYS A 98 3.77 -3.59 -1.40
CA LYS A 98 3.63 -4.06 -0.01
C LYS A 98 4.84 -3.69 0.84
N LYS A 99 6.06 -3.87 0.31
CA LYS A 99 7.31 -3.51 1.00
C LYS A 99 7.37 -2.01 1.30
N LEU A 100 7.02 -1.16 0.35
CA LEU A 100 7.01 0.29 0.52
C LEU A 100 5.99 0.75 1.56
N ILE A 101 4.79 0.16 1.57
CA ILE A 101 3.78 0.47 2.58
C ILE A 101 4.26 0.03 3.97
N ARG A 102 4.84 -1.17 4.11
CA ARG A 102 5.42 -1.64 5.38
C ARG A 102 6.49 -0.69 5.90
N THR A 103 7.45 -0.31 5.06
CA THR A 103 8.59 0.55 5.45
C THR A 103 8.15 1.96 5.81
N ASN A 104 7.22 2.55 5.05
CA ASN A 104 6.88 3.97 5.20
C ASN A 104 5.67 4.22 6.11
N ALA A 105 4.71 3.28 6.20
CA ALA A 105 3.54 3.40 7.07
C ALA A 105 3.74 2.73 8.43
N GLY A 106 4.75 1.86 8.59
CA GLY A 106 4.94 1.07 9.81
C GLY A 106 3.81 0.07 10.06
N ILE A 107 3.05 -0.28 9.02
CA ILE A 107 1.92 -1.21 9.12
C ILE A 107 2.40 -2.60 8.71
N TYR A 108 2.14 -3.60 9.56
CA TYR A 108 2.36 -4.99 9.20
C TYR A 108 1.33 -5.39 8.13
N ILE A 109 1.83 -5.73 6.95
CA ILE A 109 1.03 -6.33 5.88
C ILE A 109 1.44 -7.79 5.83
N GLY A 110 0.61 -8.74 6.20
CA GLY A 110 0.91 -10.17 6.02
C GLY A 110 0.89 -10.58 4.53
N LEU A 111 1.25 -11.83 4.24
CA LEU A 111 0.77 -12.46 3.01
C LEU A 111 -0.75 -12.68 3.12
N ALA A 112 -1.44 -12.80 1.99
CA ALA A 112 -2.87 -13.09 2.00
C ALA A 112 -3.14 -14.38 2.79
N GLY A 113 -3.93 -14.30 3.87
CA GLY A 113 -4.22 -15.41 4.76
C GLY A 113 -3.27 -15.58 5.96
N CYS A 114 -2.17 -14.82 6.04
CA CYS A 114 -1.31 -14.78 7.22
C CYS A 114 -1.88 -13.82 8.27
N ILE A 115 -2.04 -14.32 9.50
CA ILE A 115 -2.46 -13.54 10.65
C ILE A 115 -1.21 -13.28 11.49
N GLU A 116 -0.87 -12.01 11.71
CA GLU A 116 0.34 -11.62 12.46
C GLU A 116 0.45 -12.33 13.82
N GLN A 117 -0.67 -12.54 14.51
CA GLN A 117 -0.71 -13.24 15.79
C GLN A 117 -0.32 -14.71 15.68
N LEU A 118 -0.67 -15.39 14.59
CA LEU A 118 -0.31 -16.79 14.35
C LEU A 118 1.16 -16.92 13.90
N ASP A 119 1.65 -15.97 13.11
CA ASP A 119 3.06 -15.94 12.72
C ASP A 119 3.96 -15.75 13.95
N ARG A 120 3.61 -14.82 14.85
CA ARG A 120 4.32 -14.63 16.13
C ARG A 120 4.27 -15.88 17.01
N LEU A 121 3.11 -16.53 17.11
CA LEU A 121 2.99 -17.77 17.89
C LEU A 121 3.85 -18.90 17.30
N THR A 122 3.97 -18.95 15.97
CA THR A 122 4.81 -19.94 15.29
C THR A 122 6.29 -19.68 15.55
N GLU A 123 6.74 -18.43 15.52
CA GLU A 123 8.10 -18.04 15.90
C GLU A 123 8.42 -18.41 17.35
N GLU A 124 7.51 -18.11 18.29
CA GLU A 124 7.64 -18.49 19.70
C GLU A 124 7.70 -20.02 19.87
N PHE A 125 6.86 -20.75 19.14
CA PHE A 125 6.82 -22.21 19.19
C PHE A 125 8.11 -22.86 18.67
N ILE A 126 8.64 -22.38 17.53
CA ILE A 126 9.92 -22.85 16.97
C ILE A 126 11.05 -22.59 17.97
N ARG A 127 11.10 -21.37 18.53
CA ARG A 127 12.13 -20.99 19.50
C ARG A 127 12.07 -21.85 20.76
N ALA A 128 10.87 -22.08 21.32
CA ALA A 128 10.69 -22.93 22.48
C ALA A 128 11.16 -24.37 22.23
N LYS A 129 10.90 -24.91 21.02
CA LYS A 129 11.36 -26.24 20.63
C LYS A 129 12.89 -26.33 20.52
N GLU A 130 13.54 -25.30 19.99
CA GLU A 130 15.01 -25.25 19.90
C GLU A 130 15.69 -25.10 21.28
N GLU A 131 15.07 -24.37 22.21
CA GLU A 131 15.51 -24.27 23.60
C GLU A 131 15.37 -25.63 24.32
N GLU A 132 14.25 -26.35 24.12
CA GLU A 132 14.04 -27.68 24.71
C GLU A 132 15.01 -28.75 24.15
N GLU A 133 15.35 -28.70 22.85
CA GLU A 133 16.36 -29.58 22.26
C GLU A 133 17.79 -29.27 22.71
N LYS A 134 18.10 -28.01 23.06
CA LYS A 134 19.39 -27.61 23.62
C LYS A 134 19.55 -28.04 25.08
N GLU A 135 18.49 -28.02 25.88
CA GLU A 135 18.53 -28.49 27.28
C GLU A 135 18.61 -30.03 27.39
N ARG A 136 18.22 -30.76 26.34
CA ARG A 136 18.35 -32.23 26.28
C ARG A 136 19.70 -32.74 25.76
N ARG A 137 20.65 -31.87 25.43
CA ARG A 137 22.01 -32.21 24.99
C ARG A 137 23.05 -31.92 26.06
#